data_AF-A0A7J5WY23-F1
#
_entry.id   AF-A0A7J5WY23-F1
#
_cell.length_a   1.000
_cell.length_b   1.000
_cell.length_c   1.000
_cell.angle_alpha   90.00
_cell.angle_beta   90.00
_cell.angle_gamma   90.00
#
_symmetry.space_group_name_H-M   'P 1'
#
loop_
_entity.id
_entity.type
_entity.pdbx_description
1 polymer ?
#
loop_
_entity_poly.entity_id
_entity_poly.type
_entity_poly.pdbx_seq_one_letter_code
_entity_poly.pdbx_strand_id
1 'polypeptide(L)'
;MVTTLARCWYCSGLIRQFGIGSVVIGENRSFQGGEDWLADLGVSVTILDDERCTAMMSEFIAANPGPWNEDIGVVDDEADRA
;
A
#
# COMPACT_ATOMS: atom_id res chain seq x y z
N MET A 1 2.21 10.05 9.77
CA MET A 1 3.06 9.22 8.89
C MET A 1 2.82 9.63 7.45
N VAL A 2 3.82 9.60 6.58
CA VAL A 2 3.65 9.92 5.15
C VAL A 2 4.15 8.74 4.33
N THR A 3 3.43 8.40 3.27
CA THR A 3 3.71 7.27 2.37
C THR A 3 3.33 7.66 0.94
N THR A 4 4.08 7.17 -0.05
CA THR A 4 3.78 7.44 -1.47
C THR A 4 2.60 6.59 -1.97
N LEU A 5 2.54 5.33 -1.56
CA LEU A 5 1.46 4.38 -1.90
C LEU A 5 0.63 4.02 -0.67
N ALA A 6 -0.63 3.63 -0.88
CA ALA A 6 -1.50 3.02 0.12
C ALA A 6 -0.83 1.86 0.87
N ARG A 7 -1.25 1.63 2.12
CA ARG A 7 -0.56 0.72 3.03
C ARG A 7 -1.17 -0.68 2.99
N CYS A 8 -0.35 -1.68 2.72
CA CYS A 8 -0.71 -3.09 2.90
C CYS A 8 -1.10 -3.38 4.36
N TRP A 9 -1.75 -4.53 4.61
CA TRP A 9 -2.24 -4.90 5.93
C TRP A 9 -1.17 -4.95 7.01
N TYR A 10 0.03 -5.47 6.68
CA TYR A 10 1.16 -5.48 7.61
C TYR A 10 1.49 -4.06 8.09
N CYS A 11 1.61 -3.14 7.14
CA CYS A 11 1.91 -1.75 7.41
C CYS A 11 0.81 -1.02 8.17
N SER A 12 -0.45 -1.27 7.82
CA SER A 12 -1.61 -0.71 8.54
C SER A 12 -1.68 -1.22 9.98
N GLY A 13 -1.32 -2.49 10.21
CA GLY A 13 -1.16 -3.04 11.54
C GLY A 13 -0.13 -2.28 12.38
N LEU A 14 1.01 -1.88 11.78
CA LEU A 14 2.02 -1.08 12.49
C LEU A 14 1.54 0.33 12.83
N ILE A 15 0.78 0.98 11.94
CA ILE A 15 0.13 2.28 12.23
C ILE A 15 -0.73 2.16 13.48
N ARG A 16 -1.55 1.09 13.57
CA ARG A 16 -2.39 0.83 14.73
C ARG A 16 -1.59 0.45 15.98
N GLN A 17 -0.56 -0.38 15.85
CA GLN A 17 0.27 -0.86 16.94
C GLN A 17 0.99 0.29 17.65
N PHE A 18 1.52 1.25 16.89
CA PHE A 18 2.27 2.38 17.44
C PHE A 18 1.40 3.61 17.74
N GLY A 19 0.07 3.52 17.55
CA GLY A 19 -0.84 4.61 17.86
C GLY A 19 -0.62 5.85 16.97
N ILE A 20 -0.26 5.65 15.70
CA ILE A 20 -0.08 6.75 14.75
C ILE A 20 -1.47 7.31 14.41
N GLY A 21 -1.76 8.52 14.90
CA GLY A 21 -3.08 9.13 14.77
C GLY A 21 -3.43 9.71 13.38
N SER A 22 -2.46 9.83 12.47
CA SER A 22 -2.70 10.33 11.12
C SER A 22 -1.71 9.77 10.09
N VAL A 23 -2.22 9.49 8.88
CA VAL A 23 -1.45 9.06 7.72
C VAL A 23 -1.84 9.87 6.48
N VAL A 24 -0.83 10.36 5.76
CA VAL A 24 -0.97 11.01 4.44
C VAL A 24 -0.42 10.05 3.39
N ILE A 25 -1.25 9.74 2.40
CA ILE A 25 -1.00 8.77 1.34
C ILE A 25 -0.91 9.53 0.02
N GLY A 26 0.16 9.31 -0.75
CA GLY A 26 0.33 9.92 -2.07
C GLY A 26 -0.74 9.47 -3.04
N GLU A 27 -0.89 8.15 -3.22
CA GLU A 27 -1.88 7.55 -4.11
C GLU A 27 -2.36 6.16 -3.62
N ASN A 28 -3.56 5.76 -4.04
CA ASN A 28 -4.15 4.44 -3.74
C ASN A 28 -4.82 3.79 -4.97
N ARG A 29 -4.46 4.23 -6.17
CA ARG A 29 -5.00 3.70 -7.43
C ARG A 29 -4.27 2.43 -7.85
N SER A 30 -2.96 2.37 -7.64
CA SER A 30 -2.13 1.23 -8.04
C SER A 30 -2.29 0.03 -7.10
N PHE A 31 -2.64 0.30 -5.84
CA PHE A 31 -2.86 -0.70 -4.80
C PHE A 31 -3.75 -0.10 -3.72
N GLN A 32 -4.66 -0.91 -3.18
CA GLN A 32 -5.49 -0.56 -2.04
C GLN A 32 -5.27 -1.58 -0.93
N GLY A 33 -5.13 -1.11 0.31
CA GLY A 33 -4.87 -1.96 1.45
C GLY A 33 -5.80 -1.65 2.60
N GLY A 34 -5.23 -1.30 3.75
CA GLY A 34 -5.98 -1.12 5.01
C GLY A 34 -6.45 0.31 5.29
N GLU A 35 -6.44 1.22 4.31
CA GLU A 35 -6.75 2.64 4.56
C GLU A 35 -8.15 2.88 5.14
N ASP A 36 -9.18 2.21 4.64
CA ASP A 36 -10.56 2.34 5.15
C ASP A 36 -10.67 1.79 6.58
N TRP A 37 -10.01 0.66 6.85
CA TRP A 37 -9.96 0.07 8.19
C TRP A 37 -9.25 0.97 9.20
N LEU A 38 -8.19 1.68 8.78
CA LEU A 38 -7.53 2.67 9.62
C LEU A 38 -8.46 3.85 9.93
N ALA A 39 -9.21 4.33 8.94
CA ALA A 39 -10.19 5.40 9.12
C ALA A 39 -11.29 4.99 10.12
N ASP A 40 -11.81 3.76 10.01
CA ASP A 40 -12.80 3.20 10.94
C ASP A 40 -12.27 3.10 12.38
N LEU A 41 -10.96 2.90 12.55
CA LEU A 41 -10.29 2.91 13.86
C LEU A 41 -9.96 4.31 14.38
N GLY A 42 -10.40 5.37 13.70
CA GLY A 42 -10.21 6.76 14.10
C GLY A 42 -8.87 7.37 13.71
N VAL A 43 -8.09 6.71 12.85
CA VAL A 43 -6.88 7.32 12.27
C VAL A 43 -7.31 8.34 11.20
N SER A 44 -6.74 9.54 11.24
CA SER A 44 -6.97 10.53 10.20
C SER A 44 -6.22 10.15 8.93
N VAL A 45 -6.95 9.72 7.90
CA VAL A 45 -6.42 9.33 6.59
C VAL A 45 -6.62 10.47 5.59
N THR A 46 -5.56 10.87 4.90
CA THR A 46 -5.61 11.84 3.80
C THR A 46 -4.97 11.22 2.56
N ILE A 47 -5.72 11.15 1.46
CA ILE A 47 -5.20 10.72 0.15
C ILE A 47 -5.01 11.97 -0.69
N LEU A 48 -3.78 12.20 -1.16
CA LEU A 48 -3.43 13.38 -1.96
C LEU A 48 -3.79 13.23 -3.43
N ASP A 49 -3.90 11.98 -3.91
CA ASP A 49 -4.12 11.67 -5.32
C ASP A 49 -3.02 12.29 -6.22
N ASP A 50 -1.76 12.16 -5.77
CA ASP A 50 -0.60 12.79 -6.43
C ASP A 50 -0.19 12.00 -7.68
N GLU A 51 -0.37 12.63 -8.84
CA GLU A 51 -0.04 12.03 -10.15
C GLU A 51 1.41 11.55 -10.26
N ARG A 52 2.35 12.17 -9.53
CA ARG A 52 3.76 11.75 -9.53
C ARG A 52 3.93 10.40 -8.83
N CYS A 53 3.16 10.15 -7.77
CA CYS A 53 3.17 8.86 -7.07
C CYS A 53 2.54 7.79 -7.95
N THR A 54 1.40 8.08 -8.58
CA THR A 54 0.72 7.13 -9.47
C THR A 54 1.59 6.78 -10.68
N ALA A 55 2.20 7.77 -11.33
CA ALA A 55 3.09 7.54 -12.47
C ALA A 55 4.29 6.66 -12.08
N MET A 56 4.97 7.01 -10.97
CA MET A 56 6.10 6.24 -10.45
C MET A 56 5.74 4.78 -10.16
N MET A 57 4.62 4.53 -9.48
CA MET A 57 4.21 3.16 -9.16
C MET A 57 3.75 2.41 -10.41
N SER A 58 2.97 3.04 -11.29
CA SER A 58 2.49 2.41 -12.53
C SER A 58 3.64 2.02 -13.46
N GLU A 59 4.64 2.90 -13.62
CA GLU A 59 5.84 2.62 -14.41
C GLU A 59 6.68 1.47 -13.82
N PHE A 60 6.88 1.48 -12.49
CA PHE A 60 7.63 0.41 -11.82
C PHE A 60 6.93 -0.94 -11.93
N ILE A 61 5.63 -1.00 -11.68
CA ILE A 61 4.82 -2.23 -11.72
C ILE A 61 4.83 -2.81 -13.14
N ALA A 62 4.64 -1.96 -14.16
CA ALA A 62 4.69 -2.39 -15.55
C ALA A 62 6.06 -2.95 -15.96
N ALA A 63 7.14 -2.34 -15.47
CA ALA A 63 8.50 -2.76 -15.76
C ALA A 63 8.97 -3.98 -14.94
N ASN A 64 8.42 -4.18 -13.73
CA ASN A 64 8.89 -5.16 -12.75
C ASN A 64 7.72 -5.93 -12.07
N PRO A 65 6.87 -6.64 -12.82
CA PRO A 65 5.69 -7.29 -12.26
C PRO A 65 6.05 -8.41 -11.26
N GLY A 66 7.14 -9.15 -11.48
CA GLY A 66 7.61 -10.19 -10.55
C GLY A 66 7.97 -9.65 -9.17
N PRO A 67 8.94 -8.72 -9.07
CA PRO A 67 9.28 -8.07 -7.80
C PRO A 67 8.10 -7.35 -7.13
N TRP A 68 7.21 -6.74 -7.91
CA TRP A 68 5.98 -6.15 -7.36
C TRP A 68 5.08 -7.21 -6.72
N ASN A 69 4.80 -8.30 -7.43
CA ASN A 69 3.98 -9.40 -6.93
C ASN A 69 4.58 -10.03 -5.68
N GLU A 70 5.91 -10.21 -5.63
CA GLU A 70 6.63 -10.65 -4.44
C GLU A 70 6.38 -9.71 -3.23
N ASP A 71 6.51 -8.39 -3.42
CA ASP A 71 6.33 -7.39 -2.37
C ASP A 71 4.91 -7.39 -1.77
N ILE A 72 3.90 -7.57 -2.62
CA ILE A 72 2.50 -7.66 -2.18
C ILE A 72 2.05 -9.08 -1.82
N GLY A 73 2.96 -10.06 -1.87
CA GLY A 73 2.70 -11.45 -1.48
C GLY A 73 1.74 -12.20 -2.40
N VAL A 74 1.69 -11.84 -3.69
CA VAL A 74 1.01 -12.66 -4.71
C VAL A 74 1.89 -13.87 -4.99
N VAL A 75 1.38 -15.05 -4.65
CA VAL A 75 2.08 -16.34 -4.80
C VAL A 75 1.65 -16.99 -6.11
N ASP A 76 2.60 -17.34 -6.98
CA ASP A 76 2.32 -18.15 -8.17
C ASP A 76 2.09 -19.61 -7.72
N ASP A 77 0.83 -20.06 -7.77
CA ASP A 77 0.33 -21.35 -7.25
C ASP A 77 1.07 -22.62 -7.76
N GLU A 78 1.85 -22.52 -8.85
CA GLU A 78 2.54 -23.66 -9.46
C GLU A 78 4.00 -23.85 -9.03
N ALA A 79 4.69 -22.80 -8.55
CA ALA A 79 6.12 -22.88 -8.23
C ALA A 79 6.42 -23.33 -6.79
N ASP A 80 5.53 -23.02 -5.84
CA ASP A 80 5.73 -23.25 -4.40
C ASP A 80 5.17 -24.59 -3.88
N ARG A 81 4.64 -25.44 -4.77
CA ARG A 81 4.17 -26.80 -4.44
C ARG A 81 5.22 -27.90 -4.67
N ALA A 82 6.46 -27.54 -5.03
CA ALA A 82 7.56 -28.48 -5.27
C ALA A 82 8.47 -28.67 -4.05
#